data_AF-A0A914FUQ9-F1
#
_entry.id   AF-A0A914FUQ9-F1
#
_cell.length_a   1.000
_cell.length_b   1.000
_cell.length_c   1.000
_cell.angle_alpha   90.00
_cell.angle_beta   90.00
_cell.angle_gamma   90.00
#
_symmetry.space_group_name_H-M   'P 1'
#
loop_
_entity.id
_entity.type
_entity.pdbx_description
1 polymer ?
#
loop_
_entity_poly.entity_id
_entity_poly.type
_entity_poly.pdbx_seq_one_letter_code
_entity_poly.pdbx_strand_id
1 'polypeptide(L)'
;MTRIHPHLEGENTDVASKKEDILKNVSFTPPIFDTDSSKTSEEIYEPSRISNVLILYPPESPEFRKQANENVYIFLGLGGAAIIVTFFQFYCFQTVCNRLIARLRTEYVRSLIRQNAEWFDKNHSGILTSTLNENIERIQEGIGDKLGVLVRGLAMITAAIIISFIYEWRLSLIMLAMTPFSCAIMAFQSKKMEESTMKELNDVAQAGAIAEESIMGVRTVQAFNGQNEMVNRYKHELTKGKKYSIETSYWSGLLEGFFFFMLYTFLGIGILYGGYLLKVGVFSNPGDVFICIMTQLLGAYFVGLISPHLMVLLNARVAAAVIYETIDTVPEIDVYSNQGQILTNPKGLIEFKNVHFRYPSAYFVGLISPHLMVLLNARVAAAVIYETIDTVPETDVYSNQGQQLTNPKGMIEFKNVHFRYPSRKDVKVLNGLNLTIYPGQTVALVGHSGCGKSTSVGLLTRLYEAESGLITIDGMDVREINIQNLRHIVGIVQQEPTLFNDTIAENIRISNPQITEQRMIEVCKMANAHEFIQNLPKSYDTLIGDGGVQLSGGQKQRIAIAR
;
A
#
# COMPACT_ATOMS: atom_id res chain seq x y z
N MET A 1 16.54 -13.26 -34.27
CA MET A 1 16.66 -13.04 -35.72
C MET A 1 16.74 -14.41 -36.41
N THR A 2 15.65 -14.87 -37.02
CA THR A 2 15.69 -16.02 -37.94
C THR A 2 14.70 -15.74 -39.06
N ARG A 3 15.09 -16.01 -40.32
CA ARG A 3 14.41 -15.49 -41.51
C ARG A 3 13.13 -16.27 -41.85
N ILE A 4 12.13 -15.54 -42.34
CA ILE A 4 10.97 -16.10 -43.04
C ILE A 4 11.28 -16.06 -44.54
N HIS A 5 10.99 -17.16 -45.26
CA HIS A 5 10.85 -17.17 -46.72
C HIS A 5 9.39 -17.51 -47.06
N PRO A 6 8.78 -16.87 -48.08
CA PRO A 6 7.39 -17.09 -48.44
C PRO A 6 7.25 -18.18 -49.52
N HIS A 7 6.27 -19.07 -49.35
CA HIS A 7 5.64 -19.83 -50.43
C HIS A 7 4.21 -20.21 -50.00
N LEU A 8 3.33 -20.39 -51.00
CA LEU A 8 1.88 -20.68 -50.96
C LEU A 8 0.96 -19.46 -51.17
N GLU A 9 1.05 -18.86 -52.35
CA GLU A 9 -0.15 -18.39 -53.05
C GLU A 9 -0.77 -19.57 -53.79
N GLY A 10 -2.10 -19.73 -53.73
CA GLY A 10 -2.83 -20.68 -54.58
C GLY A 10 -3.70 -21.72 -53.88
N GLU A 11 -4.67 -21.30 -53.05
CA GLU A 11 -5.88 -22.09 -52.72
C GLU A 11 -6.91 -21.19 -51.98
N ASN A 12 -7.75 -20.45 -52.72
CA ASN A 12 -8.83 -19.65 -52.09
C ASN A 12 -9.97 -19.19 -53.04
N THR A 13 -10.41 -20.05 -53.96
CA THR A 13 -11.51 -19.74 -54.90
C THR A 13 -12.74 -20.65 -54.82
N ASP A 14 -12.70 -21.77 -54.08
CA ASP A 14 -13.79 -22.77 -54.06
C ASP A 14 -14.72 -22.74 -52.83
N VAL A 15 -14.51 -21.82 -51.88
CA VAL A 15 -15.35 -21.71 -50.67
C VAL A 15 -16.51 -20.72 -50.86
N ALA A 16 -16.46 -19.86 -51.89
CA ALA A 16 -17.50 -18.88 -52.17
C ALA A 16 -18.78 -19.51 -52.75
N SER A 17 -18.66 -20.42 -53.72
CA SER A 17 -19.79 -21.06 -54.41
C SER A 17 -20.68 -21.89 -53.48
N LYS A 18 -20.09 -22.60 -52.51
CA LYS A 18 -20.83 -23.42 -51.54
C LYS A 18 -21.65 -22.65 -50.49
N LYS A 19 -21.48 -21.32 -50.38
CA LYS A 19 -22.28 -20.50 -49.45
C LYS A 19 -23.63 -20.05 -50.02
N GLU A 20 -23.77 -19.94 -51.34
CA GLU A 20 -25.03 -19.48 -51.96
C GLU A 20 -26.12 -20.55 -51.99
N ASP A 21 -25.76 -21.84 -52.11
CA ASP A 21 -26.74 -22.93 -52.17
C ASP A 21 -27.38 -23.28 -50.82
N ILE A 22 -26.69 -23.01 -49.70
CA ILE A 22 -27.24 -23.27 -48.35
C ILE A 22 -28.30 -22.22 -47.98
N LEU A 23 -28.20 -21.00 -48.52
CA LEU A 23 -29.15 -19.90 -48.26
C LEU A 23 -30.48 -20.02 -49.02
N LYS A 24 -30.59 -20.89 -50.04
CA LYS A 24 -31.81 -21.06 -50.85
C LYS A 24 -32.83 -22.06 -50.29
N ASN A 25 -32.46 -22.89 -49.31
CA ASN A 25 -33.27 -24.04 -48.86
C ASN A 25 -33.89 -23.89 -47.46
N VAL A 26 -33.97 -22.67 -46.89
CA VAL A 26 -34.72 -22.40 -45.65
C VAL A 26 -35.99 -21.62 -45.97
N SER A 27 -36.97 -22.31 -46.55
CA SER A 27 -38.32 -21.78 -46.76
C SER A 27 -39.09 -21.74 -45.45
N PHE A 28 -39.10 -20.57 -44.81
CA PHE A 28 -40.07 -20.29 -43.74
C PHE A 28 -41.48 -20.26 -44.34
N THR A 29 -42.23 -21.34 -44.14
CA THR A 29 -43.68 -21.34 -44.33
C THR A 29 -44.33 -20.61 -43.16
N PRO A 30 -45.05 -19.50 -43.39
CA PRO A 30 -45.83 -18.87 -42.32
C PRO A 30 -47.01 -19.77 -41.94
N PRO A 31 -47.46 -19.77 -40.67
CA PRO A 31 -48.65 -20.51 -40.29
C PRO A 31 -49.87 -19.94 -41.01
N ILE A 32 -50.68 -20.83 -41.57
CA ILE A 32 -51.96 -20.49 -42.18
C ILE A 32 -52.90 -20.04 -41.05
N PHE A 33 -53.28 -18.77 -41.05
CA PHE A 33 -54.45 -18.29 -40.32
C PHE A 33 -55.63 -18.29 -41.30
N ASP A 34 -56.71 -18.98 -40.93
CA ASP A 34 -57.94 -19.01 -41.71
C ASP A 34 -58.49 -17.60 -41.91
N THR A 35 -58.56 -17.18 -43.17
CA THR A 35 -59.31 -15.98 -43.56
C THR A 35 -60.78 -16.35 -43.66
N ASP A 36 -61.49 -16.34 -42.53
CA ASP A 36 -62.95 -16.31 -42.53
C ASP A 36 -63.50 -15.02 -41.89
N SER A 37 -64.71 -14.68 -42.29
CA SER A 37 -65.09 -13.30 -42.60
C SER A 37 -65.84 -12.57 -41.49
N SER A 38 -65.78 -11.24 -41.56
CA SER A 38 -66.72 -10.28 -40.96
C SER A 38 -66.75 -10.16 -39.43
N LYS A 39 -66.05 -9.13 -38.91
CA LYS A 39 -66.60 -8.22 -37.90
C LYS A 39 -65.80 -6.91 -37.83
N THR A 40 -66.52 -5.82 -38.05
CA THR A 40 -66.23 -4.44 -37.58
C THR A 40 -64.76 -3.99 -37.61
N SER A 41 -64.41 -3.39 -38.75
CA SER A 41 -63.66 -2.13 -38.76
C SER A 41 -64.26 -1.13 -37.76
N GLU A 42 -63.41 -0.24 -37.23
CA GLU A 42 -63.71 0.73 -36.14
C GLU A 42 -63.65 0.15 -34.71
N GLU A 43 -62.45 -0.09 -34.20
CA GLU A 43 -61.98 0.54 -32.94
C GLU A 43 -60.48 0.24 -32.65
N ILE A 44 -59.75 1.28 -32.22
CA ILE A 44 -58.45 1.24 -31.51
C ILE A 44 -57.26 0.57 -32.22
N TYR A 45 -56.36 1.37 -32.83
CA TYR A 45 -54.90 1.14 -32.81
C TYR A 45 -54.16 2.47 -33.09
N GLU A 46 -53.62 3.12 -32.06
CA GLU A 46 -52.56 4.11 -32.24
C GLU A 46 -51.22 3.37 -32.45
N PRO A 47 -50.52 3.56 -33.59
CA PRO A 47 -49.24 2.89 -33.86
C PRO A 47 -48.09 3.62 -33.15
N SER A 48 -48.00 3.50 -31.82
CA SER A 48 -47.04 4.24 -31.00
C SER A 48 -46.22 3.35 -30.07
N ARG A 49 -45.51 2.33 -30.60
CA ARG A 49 -44.39 1.66 -29.90
C ARG A 49 -43.38 0.98 -30.85
N ILE A 50 -42.12 1.08 -30.44
CA ILE A 50 -40.87 0.69 -31.14
C ILE A 50 -40.82 -0.79 -31.54
N SER A 51 -41.64 -1.64 -30.90
CA SER A 51 -41.54 -3.09 -30.93
C SER A 51 -42.40 -3.82 -31.98
N ASN A 52 -43.29 -3.10 -32.67
CA ASN A 52 -44.38 -3.72 -33.44
C ASN A 52 -44.08 -3.98 -34.92
N VAL A 53 -43.00 -3.40 -35.44
CA VAL A 53 -42.73 -3.31 -36.88
C VAL A 53 -42.57 -4.68 -37.56
N LEU A 54 -41.94 -5.66 -36.90
CA LEU A 54 -41.60 -6.97 -37.49
C LEU A 54 -42.75 -7.99 -37.57
N ILE A 55 -43.89 -7.75 -36.93
CA ILE A 55 -44.96 -8.76 -36.78
C ILE A 55 -46.29 -8.27 -37.37
N LEU A 56 -46.55 -6.96 -37.38
CA LEU A 56 -47.82 -6.39 -37.83
C LEU A 56 -47.84 -6.00 -39.32
N TYR A 57 -46.68 -5.81 -39.95
CA TYR A 57 -46.58 -5.37 -41.35
C TYR A 57 -45.67 -6.30 -42.16
N PRO A 58 -46.05 -6.68 -43.39
CA PRO A 58 -45.16 -7.44 -44.26
C PRO A 58 -43.92 -6.60 -44.63
N PRO A 59 -42.73 -7.21 -44.74
CA PRO A 59 -41.44 -6.51 -44.82
C PRO A 59 -41.25 -5.68 -46.10
N GLU A 60 -42.08 -5.90 -47.12
CA GLU A 60 -42.08 -5.13 -48.37
C GLU A 60 -42.99 -3.88 -48.32
N SER A 61 -43.84 -3.75 -47.30
CA SER A 61 -44.78 -2.64 -47.21
C SER A 61 -44.06 -1.28 -46.99
N PRO A 62 -44.57 -0.19 -47.58
CA PRO A 62 -44.00 1.14 -47.36
C PRO A 62 -44.16 1.62 -45.91
N GLU A 63 -45.20 1.17 -45.21
CA GLU A 63 -45.49 1.49 -43.81
C GLU A 63 -44.45 0.84 -42.86
N PHE A 64 -44.11 -0.43 -43.07
CA PHE A 64 -42.99 -1.10 -42.40
C PHE A 64 -41.69 -0.29 -42.54
N ARG A 65 -41.34 0.09 -43.78
CA ARG A 65 -40.12 0.84 -44.06
C ARG A 65 -40.11 2.23 -43.40
N LYS A 66 -41.26 2.89 -43.32
CA LYS A 66 -41.40 4.19 -42.64
C LYS A 66 -41.16 4.05 -41.13
N GLN A 67 -41.86 3.13 -40.46
CA GLN A 67 -41.69 2.89 -39.01
C GLN A 67 -40.28 2.38 -38.66
N ALA A 68 -39.69 1.53 -39.52
CA ALA A 68 -38.31 1.06 -39.35
C ALA A 68 -37.31 2.23 -39.43
N ASN A 69 -37.44 3.12 -40.43
CA ASN A 69 -36.58 4.29 -40.56
C ASN A 69 -36.76 5.27 -39.39
N GLU A 70 -37.99 5.51 -38.94
CA GLU A 70 -38.28 6.32 -37.75
C GLU A 70 -37.57 5.78 -36.51
N ASN A 71 -37.62 4.46 -36.26
CA ASN A 71 -36.86 3.82 -35.19
C ASN A 71 -35.33 3.95 -35.35
N VAL A 72 -34.79 3.83 -36.57
CA VAL A 72 -33.34 4.03 -36.82
C VAL A 72 -32.93 5.47 -36.51
N TYR A 73 -33.73 6.48 -36.87
CA TYR A 73 -33.45 7.87 -36.51
C TYR A 73 -33.54 8.11 -35.00
N ILE A 74 -34.47 7.46 -34.29
CA ILE A 74 -34.54 7.50 -32.82
C ILE A 74 -33.27 6.88 -32.19
N PHE A 75 -32.81 5.71 -32.66
CA PHE A 75 -31.58 5.09 -32.15
C PHE A 75 -30.33 5.91 -32.46
N LEU A 76 -30.23 6.54 -33.64
CA LEU A 76 -29.15 7.47 -33.96
C LEU A 76 -29.16 8.71 -33.04
N GLY A 77 -30.35 9.28 -32.78
CA GLY A 77 -30.53 10.38 -31.83
C GLY A 77 -30.13 10.01 -30.39
N LEU A 78 -30.56 8.83 -29.92
CA LEU A 78 -30.18 8.29 -28.61
C LEU A 78 -28.68 8.01 -28.51
N GLY A 79 -28.05 7.48 -29.57
CA GLY A 79 -26.61 7.26 -29.63
C GLY A 79 -25.81 8.58 -29.56
N GLY A 80 -26.22 9.59 -30.33
CA GLY A 80 -25.63 10.92 -30.27
C GLY A 80 -25.79 11.57 -28.90
N ALA A 81 -26.99 11.50 -28.31
CA ALA A 81 -27.24 11.98 -26.96
C ALA A 81 -26.41 11.24 -25.90
N ALA A 82 -26.26 9.91 -26.01
CA ALA A 82 -25.44 9.11 -25.10
C ALA A 82 -23.96 9.49 -25.14
N ILE A 83 -23.40 9.75 -26.33
CA ILE A 83 -22.01 10.25 -26.47
C ILE A 83 -21.85 11.58 -25.73
N ILE A 84 -22.76 12.52 -25.96
CA ILE A 84 -22.73 13.85 -25.34
C ILE A 84 -22.85 13.75 -23.81
N VAL A 85 -23.84 13.02 -23.31
CA VAL A 85 -24.11 12.86 -21.86
C VAL A 85 -22.97 12.13 -21.16
N THR A 86 -22.42 11.06 -21.74
CA THR A 86 -21.31 10.31 -21.11
C THR A 86 -20.00 11.11 -21.11
N PHE A 87 -19.73 11.88 -22.17
CA PHE A 87 -18.60 12.81 -22.22
C PHE A 87 -18.71 13.87 -21.11
N PHE A 88 -19.85 14.57 -21.01
CA PHE A 88 -20.07 15.57 -19.98
C PHE A 88 -20.06 14.98 -18.56
N GLN A 89 -20.65 13.80 -18.35
CA GLN A 89 -20.58 13.08 -17.08
C GLN A 89 -19.11 12.87 -16.67
N PHE A 90 -18.31 12.20 -17.50
CA PHE A 90 -16.92 11.89 -17.18
C PHE A 90 -16.09 13.16 -16.97
N TYR A 91 -16.20 14.14 -17.88
CA TYR A 91 -15.46 15.39 -17.82
C TYR A 91 -15.78 16.21 -16.56
N CYS A 92 -17.06 16.32 -16.19
CA CYS A 92 -17.48 17.07 -15.00
C CYS A 92 -17.00 16.39 -13.71
N PHE A 93 -17.23 15.08 -13.53
CA PHE A 93 -16.77 14.36 -12.33
C PHE A 93 -15.24 14.42 -12.18
N GLN A 94 -14.49 14.17 -13.26
CA GLN A 94 -13.02 14.20 -13.20
C GLN A 94 -12.49 15.62 -12.94
N THR A 95 -13.10 16.66 -13.51
CA THR A 95 -12.71 18.06 -13.27
C THR A 95 -12.99 18.49 -11.84
N VAL A 96 -14.14 18.09 -11.27
CA VAL A 96 -14.48 18.36 -9.86
C VAL A 96 -13.53 17.61 -8.93
N CYS A 97 -13.26 16.33 -9.20
CA CYS A 97 -12.32 15.52 -8.41
C CYS A 97 -10.92 16.15 -8.38
N ASN A 98 -10.35 16.51 -9.53
CA ASN A 98 -9.04 17.16 -9.60
C ASN A 98 -8.99 18.50 -8.85
N ARG A 99 -10.05 19.32 -8.92
CA ARG A 99 -10.15 20.58 -8.15
C ARG A 99 -10.26 20.34 -6.65
N LEU A 100 -11.04 19.33 -6.24
CA LEU A 100 -11.17 18.92 -4.84
C LEU A 100 -9.82 18.46 -4.27
N ILE A 101 -9.09 17.63 -5.02
CA ILE A 101 -7.76 17.12 -4.63
C ILE A 101 -6.74 18.25 -4.51
N ALA A 102 -6.70 19.18 -5.46
CA ALA A 102 -5.82 20.33 -5.37
C ALA A 102 -6.09 21.14 -4.09
N ARG A 103 -7.36 21.37 -3.75
CA ARG A 103 -7.75 22.04 -2.50
C ARG A 103 -7.41 21.22 -1.26
N LEU A 104 -7.68 19.91 -1.25
CA LEU A 104 -7.34 18.99 -0.16
C LEU A 104 -5.83 18.99 0.11
N ARG A 105 -4.98 18.93 -0.93
CA ARG A 105 -3.52 19.06 -0.80
C ARG A 105 -3.13 20.39 -0.16
N THR A 106 -3.72 21.50 -0.61
CA THR A 106 -3.43 22.82 -0.05
C THR A 106 -3.84 22.95 1.42
N GLU A 107 -5.05 22.52 1.79
CA GLU A 107 -5.52 22.62 3.19
C GLU A 107 -4.82 21.61 4.11
N TYR A 108 -4.50 20.40 3.65
CA TYR A 108 -3.70 19.44 4.41
C TYR A 108 -2.28 19.96 4.68
N VAL A 109 -1.59 20.48 3.66
CA VAL A 109 -0.26 21.07 3.84
C VAL A 109 -0.32 22.33 4.72
N ARG A 110 -1.37 23.16 4.59
CA ARG A 110 -1.60 24.30 5.50
C ARG A 110 -1.80 23.82 6.94
N SER A 111 -2.60 22.79 7.17
CA SER A 111 -2.83 22.26 8.52
C SER A 111 -1.57 21.62 9.10
N LEU A 112 -0.81 20.85 8.31
CA LEU A 112 0.49 20.33 8.73
C LEU A 112 1.42 21.44 9.21
N ILE A 113 1.63 22.49 8.40
CA ILE A 113 2.51 23.62 8.75
C ILE A 113 1.97 24.44 9.93
N ARG A 114 0.66 24.36 10.21
CA ARG A 114 0.05 24.97 11.40
C ARG A 114 0.41 24.23 12.69
N GLN A 115 0.62 22.91 12.64
CA GLN A 115 0.83 22.09 13.84
C GLN A 115 2.07 22.52 14.64
N ASN A 116 2.02 22.31 15.96
CA ASN A 116 3.12 22.65 16.86
C ASN A 116 4.27 21.62 16.78
N ALA A 117 5.43 21.98 17.34
CA ALA A 117 6.62 21.12 17.34
C ALA A 117 6.35 19.74 18.00
N GLU A 118 5.60 19.70 19.11
CA GLU A 118 5.25 18.46 19.81
C GLU A 118 4.47 17.47 18.91
N TRP A 119 3.65 17.96 17.98
CA TRP A 119 2.95 17.12 17.03
C TRP A 119 3.90 16.53 15.97
N PHE A 120 4.92 17.27 15.55
CA PHE A 120 5.96 16.78 14.64
C PHE A 120 6.97 15.84 15.31
N ASP A 121 7.28 16.05 16.60
CA ASP A 121 8.10 15.12 17.38
C ASP A 121 7.45 13.72 17.48
N LYS A 122 6.11 13.67 17.47
CA LYS A 122 5.33 12.43 17.43
C LYS A 122 5.19 11.86 16.01
N ASN A 123 5.02 12.72 14.99
CA ASN A 123 4.71 12.30 13.62
C ASN A 123 5.88 12.51 12.65
N HIS A 124 6.59 11.44 12.33
CA HIS A 124 7.78 11.48 11.48
C HIS A 124 7.46 11.96 10.05
N SER A 125 8.24 12.92 9.55
CA SER A 125 8.01 13.62 8.26
C SER A 125 7.94 12.73 7.02
N GLY A 126 8.67 11.62 7.01
CA GLY A 126 8.61 10.62 5.93
C GLY A 126 7.25 9.95 5.82
N ILE A 127 6.68 9.53 6.96
CA ILE A 127 5.36 8.88 7.04
C ILE A 127 4.26 9.84 6.61
N LEU A 128 4.34 11.12 7.01
CA LEU A 128 3.38 12.14 6.61
C LEU A 128 3.34 12.36 5.09
N THR A 129 4.48 12.20 4.42
CA THR A 129 4.61 12.40 2.96
C THR A 129 4.08 11.20 2.17
N SER A 130 4.35 9.96 2.60
CA SER A 130 3.75 8.76 1.99
C SER A 130 2.24 8.72 2.23
N THR A 131 1.81 8.94 3.48
CA THR A 131 0.40 9.03 3.89
C THR A 131 -0.39 10.03 3.04
N LEU A 132 0.20 11.21 2.75
CA LEU A 132 -0.42 12.21 1.87
C LEU A 132 -0.64 11.68 0.45
N ASN A 133 0.39 11.09 -0.16
CA ASN A 133 0.31 10.62 -1.55
C ASN A 133 -0.64 9.42 -1.70
N GLU A 134 -0.43 8.37 -0.90
CA GLU A 134 -1.21 7.12 -0.96
C GLU A 134 -2.70 7.34 -0.67
N ASN A 135 -3.04 8.12 0.36
CA ASN A 135 -4.45 8.35 0.69
C ASN A 135 -5.12 9.28 -0.33
N ILE A 136 -4.41 10.27 -0.89
CA ILE A 136 -5.00 11.11 -1.94
C ILE A 136 -5.24 10.33 -3.23
N GLU A 137 -4.36 9.41 -3.61
CA GLU A 137 -4.59 8.53 -4.76
C GLU A 137 -5.85 7.68 -4.58
N ARG A 138 -6.02 7.04 -3.41
CA ARG A 138 -7.25 6.31 -3.05
C ARG A 138 -8.50 7.20 -3.08
N ILE A 139 -8.41 8.44 -2.58
CA ILE A 139 -9.51 9.42 -2.63
C ILE A 139 -9.86 9.78 -4.09
N GLN A 140 -8.84 9.95 -4.94
CA GLN A 140 -9.00 10.27 -6.36
C GLN A 140 -9.69 9.15 -7.13
N GLU A 141 -9.31 7.89 -6.89
CA GLU A 141 -9.94 6.72 -7.49
C GLU A 141 -11.43 6.61 -7.13
N GLY A 142 -11.82 6.87 -5.88
CA GLY A 142 -13.23 6.76 -5.47
C GLY A 142 -14.12 7.94 -5.88
N ILE A 143 -13.61 9.17 -5.79
CA ILE A 143 -14.40 10.39 -6.04
C ILE A 143 -14.43 10.79 -7.53
N GLY A 144 -13.50 10.25 -8.35
CA GLY A 144 -13.39 10.51 -9.79
C GLY A 144 -14.53 9.93 -10.64
N ASP A 145 -14.19 9.15 -11.66
CA ASP A 145 -15.17 8.59 -12.60
C ASP A 145 -16.14 7.60 -11.93
N LYS A 146 -15.69 6.89 -10.90
CA LYS A 146 -16.45 5.84 -10.21
C LYS A 146 -17.74 6.35 -9.58
N LEU A 147 -17.72 7.53 -8.95
CA LEU A 147 -18.92 8.15 -8.39
C LEU A 147 -19.97 8.44 -9.47
N GLY A 148 -19.53 8.90 -10.66
CA GLY A 148 -20.41 9.08 -11.81
C GLY A 148 -21.00 7.76 -12.33
N VAL A 149 -20.20 6.69 -12.37
CA VAL A 149 -20.67 5.35 -12.74
C VAL A 149 -21.71 4.82 -11.74
N LEU A 150 -21.52 5.04 -10.44
CA LEU A 150 -22.49 4.68 -9.39
C LEU A 150 -23.83 5.41 -9.56
N VAL A 151 -23.80 6.75 -9.75
CA VAL A 151 -25.00 7.56 -9.99
C VAL A 151 -25.74 7.10 -11.25
N ARG A 152 -25.01 6.88 -12.35
CA ARG A 152 -25.58 6.33 -13.60
C ARG A 152 -26.21 4.95 -13.37
N GLY A 153 -25.53 4.07 -12.63
CA GLY A 153 -26.02 2.73 -12.31
C GLY A 153 -27.33 2.77 -11.50
N LEU A 154 -27.41 3.59 -10.45
CA LEU A 154 -28.63 3.79 -9.67
C LEU A 154 -29.78 4.35 -10.52
N ALA A 155 -29.49 5.29 -11.44
CA ALA A 155 -30.46 5.82 -12.39
C ALA A 155 -30.97 4.75 -13.37
N MET A 156 -30.10 3.85 -13.83
CA MET A 156 -30.48 2.76 -14.74
C MET A 156 -31.32 1.69 -14.04
N ILE A 157 -31.01 1.35 -12.78
CA ILE A 157 -31.81 0.40 -11.98
C ILE A 157 -33.20 0.97 -11.68
N THR A 158 -33.27 2.23 -11.24
CA THR A 158 -34.55 2.88 -10.93
C THR A 158 -35.40 3.06 -12.19
N ALA A 159 -34.81 3.48 -13.31
CA ALA A 159 -35.50 3.55 -14.60
C ALA A 159 -35.98 2.18 -15.10
N ALA A 160 -35.16 1.11 -14.99
CA ALA A 160 -35.55 -0.24 -15.39
C ALA A 160 -36.79 -0.73 -14.64
N ILE A 161 -36.79 -0.57 -13.30
CA ILE A 161 -37.94 -0.92 -12.45
C ILE A 161 -39.16 -0.10 -12.86
N ILE A 162 -39.05 1.23 -12.94
CA ILE A 162 -40.17 2.12 -13.28
C ILE A 162 -40.76 1.76 -14.66
N ILE A 163 -39.93 1.58 -15.68
CA ILE A 163 -40.40 1.24 -17.04
C ILE A 163 -41.08 -0.14 -17.04
N SER A 164 -40.50 -1.15 -16.38
CA SER A 164 -41.10 -2.48 -16.33
C SER A 164 -42.50 -2.41 -15.67
N PHE A 165 -42.62 -1.78 -14.49
CA PHE A 165 -43.88 -1.66 -13.75
C PHE A 165 -44.96 -0.83 -14.46
N ILE A 166 -44.59 0.14 -15.30
CA ILE A 166 -45.53 0.91 -16.13
C ILE A 166 -46.17 0.04 -17.21
N TYR A 167 -45.44 -0.94 -17.75
CA TYR A 167 -45.92 -1.77 -18.86
C TYR A 167 -46.75 -2.97 -18.36
N GLU A 168 -46.27 -3.76 -17.39
CA GLU A 168 -47.10 -4.82 -16.75
C GLU A 168 -46.53 -5.28 -15.40
N TRP A 169 -47.13 -4.80 -14.31
CA TRP A 169 -46.69 -5.06 -12.93
C TRP A 169 -46.59 -6.55 -12.56
N ARG A 170 -47.44 -7.43 -13.14
CA ARG A 170 -47.42 -8.88 -12.81
C ARG A 170 -46.13 -9.55 -13.29
N LEU A 171 -45.73 -9.25 -14.53
CA LEU A 171 -44.49 -9.76 -15.12
C LEU A 171 -43.27 -9.14 -14.43
N SER A 172 -43.33 -7.83 -14.14
CA SER A 172 -42.27 -7.12 -13.41
C SER A 172 -42.03 -7.67 -12.01
N LEU A 173 -43.06 -8.06 -11.26
CA LEU A 173 -42.89 -8.67 -9.93
C LEU A 173 -42.09 -9.98 -9.97
N ILE A 174 -42.32 -10.83 -10.97
CA ILE A 174 -41.58 -12.09 -11.13
C ILE A 174 -40.12 -11.78 -11.52
N MET A 175 -39.91 -10.86 -12.45
CA MET A 175 -38.57 -10.46 -12.89
C MET A 175 -37.80 -9.66 -11.81
N LEU A 176 -38.49 -8.95 -10.93
CA LEU A 176 -37.92 -8.23 -9.77
C LEU A 176 -37.30 -9.20 -8.76
N ALA A 177 -37.79 -10.43 -8.65
CA ALA A 177 -37.19 -11.45 -7.79
C ALA A 177 -35.75 -11.80 -8.20
N MET A 178 -35.35 -11.59 -9.47
CA MET A 178 -33.97 -11.77 -9.92
C MET A 178 -33.00 -10.80 -9.22
N THR A 179 -33.43 -9.56 -8.98
CA THR A 179 -32.58 -8.47 -8.44
C THR A 179 -31.99 -8.75 -7.04
N PRO A 180 -32.75 -9.19 -6.01
CA PRO A 180 -32.16 -9.54 -4.71
C PRO A 180 -31.26 -10.78 -4.78
N PHE A 181 -31.51 -11.73 -5.68
CA PHE A 181 -30.60 -12.86 -5.86
C PHE A 181 -29.28 -12.45 -6.52
N SER A 182 -29.30 -11.59 -7.55
CA SER A 182 -28.06 -11.08 -8.15
C SER A 182 -27.24 -10.27 -7.13
N CYS A 183 -27.90 -9.41 -6.33
CA CYS A 183 -27.27 -8.75 -5.18
C CYS A 183 -26.57 -9.75 -4.24
N ALA A 184 -27.24 -10.85 -3.87
CA ALA A 184 -26.71 -11.83 -2.92
C ALA A 184 -25.47 -12.57 -3.47
N ILE A 185 -25.48 -12.95 -4.75
CA ILE A 185 -24.35 -13.60 -5.43
C ILE A 185 -23.14 -12.65 -5.48
N MET A 186 -23.37 -11.39 -5.88
CA MET A 186 -22.33 -10.36 -6.02
C MET A 186 -21.74 -9.96 -4.66
N ALA A 187 -22.57 -9.82 -3.62
CA ALA A 187 -22.10 -9.53 -2.26
C ALA A 187 -21.23 -10.66 -1.69
N PHE A 188 -21.61 -11.92 -1.95
CA PHE A 188 -20.79 -13.08 -1.57
C PHE A 188 -19.47 -13.14 -2.34
N GLN A 189 -19.49 -12.86 -3.65
CA GLN A 189 -18.30 -12.78 -4.50
C GLN A 189 -17.33 -11.69 -4.00
N SER A 190 -17.82 -10.48 -3.74
CA SER A 190 -17.02 -9.35 -3.25
C SER A 190 -16.30 -9.70 -1.95
N LYS A 191 -17.01 -10.28 -0.98
CA LYS A 191 -16.42 -10.68 0.32
C LYS A 191 -15.37 -11.79 0.17
N LYS A 192 -15.60 -12.77 -0.71
CA LYS A 192 -14.64 -13.87 -0.94
C LYS A 192 -13.39 -13.41 -1.70
N MET A 193 -13.55 -12.45 -2.62
CA MET A 193 -12.43 -11.82 -3.30
C MET A 193 -11.54 -11.06 -2.30
N GLU A 194 -12.13 -10.19 -1.47
CA GLU A 194 -11.41 -9.41 -0.46
C GLU A 194 -10.58 -10.28 0.51
N GLU A 195 -11.19 -11.33 1.08
CA GLU A 195 -10.53 -12.24 2.04
C GLU A 195 -9.31 -12.95 1.42
N SER A 196 -9.37 -13.26 0.12
CA SER A 196 -8.33 -14.00 -0.58
C SER A 196 -7.23 -13.08 -1.13
N THR A 197 -7.59 -11.93 -1.70
CA THR A 197 -6.64 -10.90 -2.15
C THR A 197 -5.77 -10.37 -1.00
N MET A 198 -6.32 -10.23 0.21
CA MET A 198 -5.53 -9.85 1.40
C MET A 198 -4.49 -10.92 1.80
N LYS A 199 -4.79 -12.22 1.59
CA LYS A 199 -3.82 -13.31 1.84
C LYS A 199 -2.75 -13.36 0.76
N GLU A 200 -3.14 -13.17 -0.51
CA GLU A 200 -2.23 -13.06 -1.64
C GLU A 200 -1.22 -11.91 -1.47
N LEU A 201 -1.67 -10.72 -1.05
CA LEU A 201 -0.80 -9.57 -0.78
C LEU A 201 0.24 -9.85 0.32
N ASN A 202 -0.15 -10.54 1.40
CA ASN A 202 0.77 -10.88 2.49
C ASN A 202 1.87 -11.87 2.06
N ASP A 203 1.53 -12.89 1.26
CA ASP A 203 2.51 -13.84 0.73
C ASP A 203 3.46 -13.16 -0.29
N VAL A 204 2.95 -12.24 -1.12
CA VAL A 204 3.76 -11.43 -2.05
C VAL A 204 4.74 -10.53 -1.29
N ALA A 205 4.34 -9.95 -0.15
CA ALA A 205 5.24 -9.15 0.69
C ALA A 205 6.41 -9.99 1.26
N GLN A 206 6.16 -11.23 1.69
CA GLN A 206 7.22 -12.14 2.15
C GLN A 206 8.17 -12.54 1.02
N ALA A 207 7.64 -12.82 -0.19
CA ALA A 207 8.47 -13.07 -1.36
C ALA A 207 9.33 -11.83 -1.72
N GLY A 208 8.78 -10.63 -1.57
CA GLY A 208 9.52 -9.37 -1.73
C GLY A 208 10.73 -9.25 -0.80
N ALA A 209 10.55 -9.56 0.49
CA ALA A 209 11.65 -9.54 1.48
C ALA A 209 12.80 -10.51 1.14
N ILE A 210 12.48 -11.72 0.63
CA ILE A 210 13.51 -12.69 0.18
C ILE A 210 14.26 -12.16 -1.04
N ALA A 211 13.56 -11.48 -1.97
CA ALA A 211 14.21 -10.85 -3.12
C ALA A 211 15.13 -9.71 -2.69
N GLU A 212 14.72 -8.88 -1.72
CA GLU A 212 15.52 -7.80 -1.14
C GLU A 212 16.79 -8.34 -0.46
N GLU A 213 16.68 -9.33 0.43
CA GLU A 213 17.83 -10.01 1.06
C GLU A 213 18.79 -10.59 0.01
N SER A 214 18.25 -11.22 -1.04
CA SER A 214 19.04 -11.80 -2.13
C SER A 214 19.79 -10.77 -2.97
N ILE A 215 19.21 -9.57 -3.16
CA ILE A 215 19.80 -8.46 -3.92
C ILE A 215 20.85 -7.74 -3.07
N MET A 216 20.58 -7.46 -1.80
CA MET A 216 21.58 -6.90 -0.87
C MET A 216 22.76 -7.87 -0.69
N GLY A 217 22.48 -9.16 -0.56
CA GLY A 217 23.45 -10.24 -0.43
C GLY A 217 24.05 -10.75 -1.74
N VAL A 218 23.82 -10.09 -2.89
CA VAL A 218 24.08 -10.67 -4.22
C VAL A 218 25.50 -11.20 -4.43
N ARG A 219 26.52 -10.53 -3.87
CA ARG A 219 27.92 -10.97 -3.94
C ARG A 219 28.15 -12.30 -3.23
N THR A 220 27.52 -12.49 -2.08
CA THR A 220 27.54 -13.74 -1.31
C THR A 220 26.81 -14.84 -2.07
N VAL A 221 25.60 -14.55 -2.57
CA VAL A 221 24.82 -15.50 -3.38
C VAL A 221 25.59 -15.96 -4.62
N GLN A 222 26.30 -15.05 -5.29
CA GLN A 222 27.16 -15.37 -6.43
C GLN A 222 28.41 -16.16 -6.02
N ALA A 223 29.12 -15.77 -4.96
CA ALA A 223 30.34 -16.43 -4.51
C ALA A 223 30.11 -17.89 -4.08
N PHE A 224 28.94 -18.20 -3.50
CA PHE A 224 28.57 -19.56 -3.08
C PHE A 224 27.75 -20.34 -4.13
N ASN A 225 27.56 -19.81 -5.35
CA ASN A 225 26.67 -20.36 -6.38
C ASN A 225 25.24 -20.67 -5.88
N GLY A 226 24.74 -19.83 -4.97
CA GLY A 226 23.43 -19.96 -4.33
C GLY A 226 22.25 -19.39 -5.12
N GLN A 227 22.46 -18.95 -6.38
CA GLN A 227 21.42 -18.27 -7.18
C GLN A 227 20.17 -19.15 -7.33
N ASN A 228 20.36 -20.43 -7.64
CA ASN A 228 19.25 -21.38 -7.79
C ASN A 228 18.49 -21.62 -6.47
N GLU A 229 19.18 -21.63 -5.33
CA GLU A 229 18.57 -21.79 -4.01
C GLU A 229 17.72 -20.57 -3.64
N MET A 230 18.23 -19.35 -3.85
CA MET A 230 17.45 -18.12 -3.62
C MET A 230 16.23 -18.03 -4.54
N VAL A 231 16.39 -18.36 -5.83
CA VAL A 231 15.28 -18.44 -6.79
C VAL A 231 14.26 -19.52 -6.36
N ASN A 232 14.70 -20.65 -5.82
CA ASN A 232 13.80 -21.69 -5.30
C ASN A 232 13.03 -21.23 -4.05
N ARG A 233 13.65 -20.48 -3.14
CA ARG A 233 12.96 -19.89 -1.97
C ARG A 233 11.92 -18.85 -2.37
N TYR A 234 12.31 -17.91 -3.23
CA TYR A 234 11.41 -16.91 -3.80
C TYR A 234 10.22 -17.58 -4.52
N LYS A 235 10.51 -18.62 -5.33
CA LYS A 235 9.48 -19.44 -5.99
C LYS A 235 8.60 -20.16 -4.98
N HIS A 236 9.13 -20.68 -3.87
CA HIS A 236 8.35 -21.38 -2.86
C HIS A 236 7.30 -20.46 -2.23
N GLU A 237 7.68 -19.25 -1.81
CA GLU A 237 6.75 -18.25 -1.28
C GLU A 237 5.72 -17.79 -2.33
N LEU A 238 6.16 -17.52 -3.57
CA LEU A 238 5.23 -17.26 -4.68
C LEU A 238 4.26 -18.42 -4.94
N THR A 239 4.63 -19.67 -4.64
CA THR A 239 3.73 -20.82 -4.83
C THR A 239 2.61 -20.84 -3.78
N LYS A 240 2.83 -20.27 -2.59
CA LYS A 240 1.78 -20.08 -1.57
C LYS A 240 0.76 -19.03 -2.03
N GLY A 241 1.24 -17.84 -2.41
CA GLY A 241 0.38 -16.76 -2.93
C GLY A 241 -0.42 -17.20 -4.18
N LYS A 242 0.23 -17.95 -5.09
CA LYS A 242 -0.42 -18.55 -6.26
C LYS A 242 -1.63 -19.43 -5.91
N LYS A 243 -1.61 -20.15 -4.79
CA LYS A 243 -2.75 -20.98 -4.36
C LYS A 243 -3.97 -20.11 -4.08
N TYR A 244 -3.80 -19.01 -3.34
CA TYR A 244 -4.88 -18.07 -3.06
C TYR A 244 -5.36 -17.35 -4.32
N SER A 245 -4.45 -16.95 -5.21
CA SER A 245 -4.79 -16.35 -6.51
C SER A 245 -5.66 -17.28 -7.39
N ILE A 246 -5.34 -18.59 -7.43
CA ILE A 246 -6.16 -19.61 -8.10
C ILE A 246 -7.50 -19.83 -7.40
N GLU A 247 -7.53 -19.87 -6.07
CA GLU A 247 -8.77 -20.00 -5.30
C GLU A 247 -9.71 -18.81 -5.52
N THR A 248 -9.18 -17.57 -5.54
CA THR A 248 -9.92 -16.36 -5.93
C THR A 248 -10.51 -16.50 -7.32
N SER A 249 -9.69 -16.91 -8.29
CA SER A 249 -10.10 -17.08 -9.69
C SER A 249 -11.20 -18.14 -9.85
N TYR A 250 -11.09 -19.25 -9.11
CA TYR A 250 -12.09 -20.32 -9.09
C TYR A 250 -13.44 -19.83 -8.53
N TRP A 251 -13.45 -19.17 -7.36
CA TRP A 251 -14.68 -18.66 -6.77
C TRP A 251 -15.30 -17.55 -7.62
N SER A 252 -14.50 -16.64 -8.16
CA SER A 252 -15.00 -15.57 -9.03
C SER A 252 -15.66 -16.13 -10.29
N GLY A 253 -15.01 -17.07 -11.00
CA GLY A 253 -15.56 -17.69 -12.21
C GLY A 253 -16.80 -18.56 -11.94
N LEU A 254 -16.83 -19.28 -10.81
CA LEU A 254 -18.00 -20.09 -10.42
C LEU A 254 -19.22 -19.21 -10.11
N LEU A 255 -19.03 -18.10 -9.39
CA LEU A 255 -20.10 -17.17 -9.03
C LEU A 255 -20.59 -16.36 -10.23
N GLU A 256 -19.69 -15.97 -11.13
CA GLU A 256 -20.05 -15.34 -12.41
C GLU A 256 -20.85 -16.29 -13.31
N GLY A 257 -20.44 -17.56 -13.42
CA GLY A 257 -21.20 -18.59 -14.13
C GLY A 257 -22.60 -18.81 -13.53
N PHE A 258 -22.72 -18.83 -12.20
CA PHE A 258 -24.01 -18.94 -11.52
C PHE A 258 -24.90 -17.72 -11.72
N PHE A 259 -24.32 -16.51 -11.75
CA PHE A 259 -25.03 -15.28 -12.11
C PHE A 259 -25.61 -15.35 -13.52
N PHE A 260 -24.84 -15.77 -14.53
CA PHE A 260 -25.34 -15.95 -15.89
C PHE A 260 -26.40 -17.07 -16.00
N PHE A 261 -26.22 -18.19 -15.29
CA PHE A 261 -27.23 -19.24 -15.22
C PHE A 261 -28.58 -18.71 -14.70
N MET A 262 -28.55 -17.91 -13.63
CA MET A 262 -29.75 -17.26 -13.10
C MET A 262 -30.34 -16.24 -14.08
N LEU A 263 -29.50 -15.39 -14.70
CA LEU A 263 -29.90 -14.39 -15.70
C LEU A 263 -30.72 -15.03 -16.83
N TYR A 264 -30.22 -16.13 -17.41
CA TYR A 264 -30.93 -16.86 -18.47
C TYR A 264 -32.14 -17.65 -17.98
N THR A 265 -32.12 -18.14 -16.73
CA THR A 265 -33.28 -18.82 -16.13
C THR A 265 -34.46 -17.84 -15.94
N PHE A 266 -34.21 -16.65 -15.41
CA PHE A 266 -35.24 -15.61 -15.30
C PHE A 266 -35.70 -15.08 -16.66
N LEU A 267 -34.79 -14.95 -17.64
CA LEU A 267 -35.18 -14.66 -19.03
C LEU A 267 -36.15 -15.71 -19.59
N GLY A 268 -35.87 -17.00 -19.40
CA GLY A 268 -36.75 -18.11 -19.84
C GLY A 268 -38.11 -18.11 -19.13
N ILE A 269 -38.13 -17.93 -17.81
CA ILE A 269 -39.37 -17.81 -17.02
C ILE A 269 -40.19 -16.59 -17.47
N GLY A 270 -39.53 -15.44 -17.67
CA GLY A 270 -40.15 -14.21 -18.16
C GLY A 270 -40.80 -14.39 -19.53
N ILE A 271 -40.12 -15.03 -20.48
CA ILE A 271 -40.66 -15.30 -21.82
C ILE A 271 -41.86 -16.26 -21.73
N LEU A 272 -41.77 -17.33 -20.93
CA LEU A 272 -42.85 -18.31 -20.78
C LEU A 272 -44.10 -17.68 -20.15
N TYR A 273 -43.94 -16.92 -19.07
CA TYR A 273 -45.05 -16.25 -18.39
C TYR A 273 -45.61 -15.07 -19.21
N GLY A 274 -44.74 -14.31 -19.89
CA GLY A 274 -45.14 -13.26 -20.82
C GLY A 274 -45.94 -13.79 -22.01
N GLY A 275 -45.53 -14.92 -22.59
CA GLY A 275 -46.30 -15.62 -23.63
C GLY A 275 -47.65 -16.14 -23.13
N TYR A 276 -47.74 -16.58 -21.87
CA TYR A 276 -49.01 -16.93 -21.23
C TYR A 276 -49.92 -15.69 -21.05
N LEU A 277 -49.40 -14.57 -20.55
CA LEU A 277 -50.16 -13.33 -20.40
C LEU A 277 -50.66 -12.78 -21.76
N LEU A 278 -49.88 -12.94 -22.82
CA LEU A 278 -50.30 -12.62 -24.19
C LEU A 278 -51.42 -13.55 -24.68
N LYS A 279 -51.33 -14.86 -24.42
CA LYS A 279 -52.41 -15.82 -24.74
C LYS A 279 -53.72 -15.52 -24.00
N VAL A 280 -53.65 -14.97 -22.78
CA VAL A 280 -54.81 -14.57 -21.98
C VAL A 280 -55.39 -13.20 -22.42
N GLY A 281 -54.71 -12.48 -23.34
CA GLY A 281 -55.14 -11.17 -23.81
C GLY A 281 -54.86 -10.02 -22.85
N VAL A 282 -53.95 -10.20 -21.88
CA VAL A 282 -53.50 -9.13 -20.98
C VAL A 282 -52.56 -8.17 -21.73
N PHE A 283 -51.73 -8.70 -22.62
CA PHE A 283 -50.92 -7.90 -23.56
C PHE A 283 -51.59 -7.85 -24.93
N SER A 284 -51.74 -6.65 -25.49
CA SER A 284 -52.17 -6.45 -26.88
C SER A 284 -51.05 -6.75 -27.89
N ASN A 285 -49.78 -6.54 -27.52
CA ASN A 285 -48.62 -6.73 -28.39
C ASN A 285 -47.56 -7.66 -27.77
N PRO A 286 -46.89 -8.52 -28.56
CA PRO A 286 -45.70 -9.26 -28.11
C PRO A 286 -44.56 -8.34 -27.66
N GLY A 287 -44.50 -7.13 -28.23
CA GLY A 287 -43.44 -6.17 -27.98
C GLY A 287 -43.37 -5.64 -26.54
N ASP A 288 -44.52 -5.38 -25.93
CA ASP A 288 -44.61 -4.87 -24.55
C ASP A 288 -44.03 -5.90 -23.54
N VAL A 289 -44.18 -7.21 -23.83
CA VAL A 289 -43.57 -8.31 -23.07
C VAL A 289 -42.03 -8.23 -23.11
N PHE A 290 -41.45 -8.04 -24.30
CA PHE A 290 -40.00 -7.91 -24.45
C PHE A 290 -39.45 -6.66 -23.76
N ILE A 291 -40.19 -5.55 -23.77
CA ILE A 291 -39.80 -4.32 -23.05
C ILE A 291 -39.72 -4.59 -21.54
N CYS A 292 -40.74 -5.19 -20.93
CA CYS A 292 -40.73 -5.54 -19.49
C CYS A 292 -39.54 -6.43 -19.10
N ILE A 293 -39.26 -7.46 -19.90
CA ILE A 293 -38.21 -8.44 -19.62
C ILE A 293 -36.83 -7.83 -19.81
N MET A 294 -36.55 -7.22 -20.97
CA MET A 294 -35.22 -6.73 -21.32
C MET A 294 -34.79 -5.53 -20.48
N THR A 295 -35.72 -4.63 -20.12
CA THR A 295 -35.42 -3.51 -19.22
C THR A 295 -35.03 -4.01 -17.83
N GLN A 296 -35.81 -4.92 -17.25
CA GLN A 296 -35.54 -5.48 -15.92
C GLN A 296 -34.25 -6.33 -15.90
N LEU A 297 -33.98 -7.08 -16.97
CA LEU A 297 -32.75 -7.85 -17.16
C LEU A 297 -31.51 -6.94 -17.17
N LEU A 298 -31.57 -5.85 -17.95
CA LEU A 298 -30.50 -4.85 -18.05
C LEU A 298 -30.28 -4.13 -16.70
N GLY A 299 -31.36 -3.78 -16.00
CA GLY A 299 -31.29 -3.21 -14.64
C GLY A 299 -30.59 -4.14 -13.66
N ALA A 300 -30.96 -5.43 -13.63
CA ALA A 300 -30.35 -6.43 -12.75
C ALA A 300 -28.88 -6.74 -13.09
N TYR A 301 -28.45 -6.53 -14.35
CA TYR A 301 -27.04 -6.59 -14.76
C TYR A 301 -26.23 -5.39 -14.23
N PHE A 302 -26.79 -4.17 -14.31
CA PHE A 302 -26.12 -2.98 -13.77
C PHE A 302 -25.94 -3.00 -12.25
N VAL A 303 -26.84 -3.63 -11.49
CA VAL A 303 -26.64 -3.92 -10.06
C VAL A 303 -25.31 -4.63 -9.81
N GLY A 304 -24.95 -5.60 -10.64
CA GLY A 304 -23.71 -6.36 -10.49
C GLY A 304 -22.48 -5.51 -10.75
N LEU A 305 -22.46 -4.78 -11.87
CA LEU A 305 -21.36 -3.90 -12.26
C LEU A 305 -21.10 -2.76 -11.25
N ILE A 306 -22.09 -2.36 -10.46
CA ILE A 306 -21.97 -1.33 -9.42
C ILE A 306 -21.15 -1.82 -8.22
N SER A 307 -21.17 -3.11 -7.88
CA SER A 307 -20.62 -3.62 -6.62
C SER A 307 -19.11 -3.33 -6.44
N PRO A 308 -18.23 -3.57 -7.43
CA PRO A 308 -16.80 -3.24 -7.28
C PRO A 308 -16.55 -1.75 -7.12
N HIS A 309 -17.32 -0.91 -7.81
CA HIS A 309 -17.18 0.56 -7.75
C HIS A 309 -17.61 1.13 -6.40
N LEU A 310 -18.57 0.50 -5.72
CA LEU A 310 -18.96 0.87 -4.36
C LEU A 310 -17.82 0.61 -3.36
N MET A 311 -17.06 -0.47 -3.53
CA MET A 311 -15.92 -0.77 -2.66
C MET A 311 -14.80 0.26 -2.79
N VAL A 312 -14.49 0.73 -4.01
CA VAL A 312 -13.51 1.82 -4.23
C VAL A 312 -13.94 3.11 -3.52
N LEU A 313 -15.24 3.44 -3.54
CA LEU A 313 -15.79 4.59 -2.82
C LEU A 313 -15.67 4.45 -1.28
N LEU A 314 -15.87 3.24 -0.75
CA LEU A 314 -15.67 2.96 0.69
C LEU A 314 -14.19 3.10 1.09
N ASN A 315 -13.27 2.58 0.30
CA ASN A 315 -11.83 2.72 0.52
C ASN A 315 -11.38 4.20 0.46
N ALA A 316 -11.91 4.96 -0.50
CA ALA A 316 -11.70 6.40 -0.59
C ALA A 316 -12.19 7.16 0.65
N ARG A 317 -13.33 6.76 1.24
CA ARG A 317 -13.84 7.34 2.49
C ARG A 317 -12.91 7.06 3.68
N VAL A 318 -12.35 5.84 3.79
CA VAL A 318 -11.40 5.49 4.86
C VAL A 318 -10.11 6.31 4.71
N ALA A 319 -9.58 6.41 3.48
CA ALA A 319 -8.42 7.24 3.17
C ALA A 319 -8.66 8.74 3.46
N ALA A 320 -9.86 9.25 3.14
CA ALA A 320 -10.26 10.61 3.46
C ALA A 320 -10.29 10.89 4.96
N ALA A 321 -10.75 9.94 5.79
CA ALA A 321 -10.83 10.13 7.23
C ALA A 321 -9.46 10.47 7.85
N VAL A 322 -8.39 9.76 7.44
CA VAL A 322 -7.01 10.01 7.91
C VAL A 322 -6.52 11.41 7.51
N ILE A 323 -6.87 11.86 6.30
CA ILE A 323 -6.51 13.21 5.81
C ILE A 323 -7.29 14.29 6.57
N TYR A 324 -8.59 14.10 6.82
CA TYR A 324 -9.41 15.05 7.57
C TYR A 324 -9.06 15.12 9.05
N GLU A 325 -8.66 14.01 9.69
CA GLU A 325 -8.18 13.99 11.08
C GLU A 325 -7.02 15.01 11.30
N THR A 326 -6.09 15.08 10.35
CA THR A 326 -5.01 16.08 10.36
C THR A 326 -5.46 17.49 9.97
N ILE A 327 -6.45 17.65 9.09
CA ILE A 327 -6.98 18.97 8.70
C ILE A 327 -7.76 19.63 9.83
N ASP A 328 -8.58 18.86 10.55
CA ASP A 328 -9.49 19.36 11.58
C ASP A 328 -8.78 19.54 12.94
N THR A 329 -7.55 19.05 13.09
CA THR A 329 -6.72 19.24 14.29
C THR A 329 -6.27 20.70 14.41
N VAL A 330 -6.80 21.42 15.40
CA VAL A 330 -6.34 22.77 15.79
C VAL A 330 -5.30 22.65 16.91
N PRO A 331 -4.05 23.12 16.73
CA PRO A 331 -3.03 23.07 17.77
C PRO A 331 -3.27 24.10 18.87
N GLU A 332 -2.84 23.79 20.10
CA GLU A 332 -2.96 24.71 21.25
C GLU A 332 -2.16 26.00 21.07
N ILE A 333 -1.04 25.93 20.34
CA ILE A 333 -0.22 27.08 19.93
C ILE A 333 -0.43 27.28 18.43
N ASP A 334 -1.38 28.14 18.07
CA ASP A 334 -1.75 28.41 16.68
C ASP A 334 -1.04 29.63 16.10
N VAL A 335 -0.15 29.41 15.12
CA VAL A 335 0.61 30.46 14.41
C VAL A 335 -0.29 31.40 13.59
N TYR A 336 -1.50 30.95 13.19
CA TYR A 336 -2.47 31.79 12.48
C TYR A 336 -3.45 32.53 13.41
N SER A 337 -3.31 32.39 14.72
CA SER A 337 -4.14 33.10 15.69
C SER A 337 -3.66 34.53 15.86
N ASN A 338 -4.56 35.50 15.63
CA ASN A 338 -4.32 36.91 15.94
C ASN A 338 -4.46 37.22 17.45
N GLN A 339 -4.57 36.21 18.32
CA GLN A 339 -4.72 36.38 19.77
C GLN A 339 -3.34 36.57 20.43
N GLY A 340 -2.89 37.82 20.50
CA GLY A 340 -1.67 38.20 21.21
C GLY A 340 -1.50 39.71 21.27
N GLN A 341 -0.74 40.21 22.25
CA GLN A 341 -0.37 41.63 22.29
C GLN A 341 0.82 41.90 21.37
N ILE A 342 0.60 42.70 20.32
CA ILE A 342 1.67 43.16 19.43
C ILE A 342 2.46 44.25 20.14
N LEU A 343 3.70 43.94 20.54
CA LEU A 343 4.60 44.88 21.21
C LEU A 343 5.18 45.88 20.21
N THR A 344 4.70 47.12 20.22
CA THR A 344 5.08 48.18 19.27
C THR A 344 6.44 48.83 19.55
N ASN A 345 7.06 48.57 20.71
CA ASN A 345 8.40 49.09 21.04
C ASN A 345 9.11 48.23 22.12
N PRO A 346 9.64 47.05 21.78
CA PRO A 346 10.23 46.14 22.77
C PRO A 346 11.57 46.64 23.31
N LYS A 347 11.67 46.82 24.63
CA LYS A 347 12.91 47.23 25.33
C LYS A 347 13.88 46.07 25.64
N GLY A 348 13.61 44.86 25.13
CA GLY A 348 14.46 43.67 25.32
C GLY A 348 14.47 43.06 26.73
N LEU A 349 13.63 43.53 27.65
CA LEU A 349 13.60 43.07 29.04
C LEU A 349 12.65 41.87 29.18
N ILE A 350 13.21 40.67 29.28
CA ILE A 350 12.49 39.39 29.38
C ILE A 350 12.59 38.89 30.83
N GLU A 351 11.46 38.59 31.45
CA GLU A 351 11.38 38.14 32.84
C GLU A 351 10.42 36.94 32.95
N PHE A 352 10.94 35.77 33.34
CA PHE A 352 10.13 34.56 33.53
C PHE A 352 9.57 34.53 34.96
N LYS A 353 8.25 34.66 35.11
CA LYS A 353 7.54 34.63 36.41
C LYS A 353 6.65 33.39 36.52
N ASN A 354 6.84 32.60 37.58
CA ASN A 354 6.06 31.39 37.91
C ASN A 354 5.86 30.42 36.74
N VAL A 355 6.91 30.24 35.92
CA VAL A 355 6.87 29.31 34.78
C VAL A 355 7.15 27.90 35.28
N HIS A 356 6.16 27.03 35.14
CA HIS A 356 6.27 25.59 35.40
C HIS A 356 5.81 24.85 34.15
N PHE A 357 6.62 23.92 33.64
CA PHE A 357 6.23 23.05 32.52
C PHE A 357 5.86 21.66 33.04
N ARG A 358 4.87 21.02 32.40
CA ARG A 358 4.45 19.64 32.69
C ARG A 358 3.73 19.08 31.46
N TYR A 359 4.03 17.85 31.09
CA TYR A 359 3.35 17.15 29.99
C TYR A 359 1.90 16.77 30.39
N PRO A 360 0.89 16.99 29.54
CA PRO A 360 -0.53 16.81 29.86
C PRO A 360 -0.97 15.34 29.84
N SER A 361 -1.92 14.94 30.70
CA SER A 361 -2.27 13.52 30.89
C SER A 361 -3.71 13.16 31.30
N ALA A 362 -4.68 14.09 31.36
CA ALA A 362 -5.93 13.85 32.13
C ALA A 362 -7.30 14.07 31.44
N TYR A 363 -7.42 14.69 30.26
CA TYR A 363 -8.75 14.95 29.62
C TYR A 363 -9.42 13.70 28.99
N PHE A 364 -8.83 12.52 29.17
CA PHE A 364 -9.03 11.35 28.32
C PHE A 364 -10.40 10.64 28.50
N VAL A 365 -10.93 10.55 29.72
CA VAL A 365 -11.78 9.42 30.19
C VAL A 365 -13.19 9.28 29.57
N GLY A 366 -13.77 10.31 28.93
CA GLY A 366 -15.09 10.21 28.30
C GLY A 366 -15.05 9.76 26.83
N LEU A 367 -14.07 10.28 26.08
CA LEU A 367 -13.72 9.84 24.73
C LEU A 367 -13.13 8.43 24.71
N ILE A 368 -12.86 7.86 25.88
CA ILE A 368 -12.33 6.52 26.03
C ILE A 368 -13.18 5.44 25.36
N SER A 369 -14.52 5.47 25.17
CA SER A 369 -15.18 4.22 24.70
C SER A 369 -14.61 3.58 23.38
N PRO A 370 -14.10 4.34 22.38
CA PRO A 370 -13.27 3.85 21.27
C PRO A 370 -11.76 4.11 21.49
N HIS A 371 -11.40 5.27 22.08
CA HIS A 371 -10.02 5.58 22.44
C HIS A 371 -9.49 4.71 23.59
N LEU A 372 -10.25 3.74 24.13
CA LEU A 372 -9.89 2.70 25.10
C LEU A 372 -9.34 1.51 24.37
N MET A 373 -9.91 1.16 23.22
CA MET A 373 -9.30 0.17 22.34
C MET A 373 -8.09 0.78 21.63
N VAL A 374 -8.13 2.06 21.27
CA VAL A 374 -6.90 2.77 20.85
C VAL A 374 -5.96 3.00 22.04
N LEU A 375 -6.39 3.23 23.27
CA LEU A 375 -5.53 3.28 24.47
C LEU A 375 -5.09 1.91 24.95
N LEU A 376 -5.76 0.81 24.62
CA LEU A 376 -5.31 -0.53 24.97
C LEU A 376 -4.34 -0.99 23.91
N ASN A 377 -4.62 -0.76 22.64
CA ASN A 377 -3.67 -1.01 21.55
C ASN A 377 -2.47 -0.06 21.63
N ALA A 378 -2.65 1.20 22.02
CA ALA A 378 -1.57 2.14 22.29
C ALA A 378 -1.01 2.02 23.71
N ARG A 379 -1.70 1.49 24.72
CA ARG A 379 -1.02 1.03 25.96
C ARG A 379 -0.31 -0.28 25.72
N VAL A 380 -0.60 -1.08 24.70
CA VAL A 380 0.16 -2.29 24.38
C VAL A 380 1.33 -1.91 23.48
N ALA A 381 1.11 -1.15 22.40
CA ALA A 381 2.18 -0.64 21.54
C ALA A 381 3.08 0.36 22.26
N ALA A 382 2.51 1.32 23.01
CA ALA A 382 3.30 2.19 23.87
C ALA A 382 3.67 1.54 25.21
N ALA A 383 3.06 0.44 25.69
CA ALA A 383 3.78 -0.36 26.71
C ALA A 383 4.99 -1.01 26.08
N VAL A 384 4.98 -1.51 24.84
CA VAL A 384 6.19 -2.05 24.22
C VAL A 384 7.23 -0.94 23.97
N ILE A 385 6.81 0.25 23.52
CA ILE A 385 7.71 1.39 23.28
C ILE A 385 8.20 2.00 24.61
N TYR A 386 7.35 2.22 25.62
CA TYR A 386 7.78 2.67 26.95
C TYR A 386 8.46 1.56 27.75
N GLU A 387 8.15 0.28 27.56
CA GLU A 387 8.99 -0.82 28.05
C GLU A 387 10.37 -0.73 27.39
N THR A 388 10.49 -0.29 26.14
CA THR A 388 11.80 -0.05 25.50
C THR A 388 12.49 1.26 25.95
N ILE A 389 11.75 2.34 26.21
CA ILE A 389 12.27 3.66 26.60
C ILE A 389 12.51 3.77 28.12
N ASP A 390 11.56 3.30 28.93
CA ASP A 390 11.63 3.18 30.39
C ASP A 390 12.41 1.91 30.82
N THR A 391 12.76 1.00 29.89
CA THR A 391 13.97 0.18 30.08
C THR A 391 15.14 1.14 30.09
N VAL A 392 15.46 1.61 31.29
CA VAL A 392 16.77 2.17 31.60
C VAL A 392 17.77 1.07 31.25
N PRO A 393 18.58 1.22 30.19
CA PRO A 393 19.59 0.22 29.88
C PRO A 393 20.53 0.12 31.09
N GLU A 394 21.02 -1.08 31.41
CA GLU A 394 22.01 -1.31 32.48
C GLU A 394 23.23 -0.38 32.33
N THR A 395 23.46 0.13 31.12
CA THR A 395 24.47 1.10 30.78
C THR A 395 23.90 2.25 29.93
N ASP A 396 23.49 3.36 30.56
CA ASP A 396 23.09 4.60 29.86
C ASP A 396 24.32 5.39 29.37
N VAL A 397 24.37 5.66 28.07
CA VAL A 397 25.46 6.39 27.40
C VAL A 397 25.33 7.91 27.53
N TYR A 398 24.14 8.43 27.83
CA TYR A 398 23.87 9.86 27.99
C TYR A 398 24.03 10.34 29.44
N SER A 399 24.19 9.41 30.39
CA SER A 399 24.42 9.71 31.79
C SER A 399 25.75 10.41 32.03
N ASN A 400 25.70 11.54 32.74
CA ASN A 400 26.88 12.24 33.30
C ASN A 400 27.34 11.64 34.64
N GLN A 401 26.74 10.52 35.10
CA GLN A 401 27.17 9.85 36.32
C GLN A 401 28.50 9.11 36.13
N GLY A 402 29.15 8.78 37.24
CA GLY A 402 30.49 8.20 37.27
C GLY A 402 31.59 9.26 37.35
N GLN A 403 32.77 8.84 37.78
CA GLN A 403 33.94 9.69 37.92
C GLN A 403 34.58 9.93 36.54
N GLN A 404 35.08 11.14 36.30
CA GLN A 404 35.89 11.43 35.11
C GLN A 404 37.35 11.11 35.43
N LEU A 405 37.98 10.21 34.66
CA LEU A 405 39.44 10.05 34.76
C LEU A 405 40.12 11.25 34.09
N THR A 406 40.72 12.11 34.90
CA THR A 406 41.61 13.17 34.42
C THR A 406 43.04 12.64 34.36
N ASN A 407 43.60 12.55 33.14
CA ASN A 407 44.97 12.11 32.86
C ASN A 407 45.29 10.64 33.28
N PRO A 408 44.65 9.64 32.64
CA PRO A 408 44.89 8.22 32.90
C PRO A 408 46.34 7.81 32.63
N LYS A 409 46.88 6.91 33.46
CA LYS A 409 48.16 6.22 33.23
C LYS A 409 47.97 4.93 32.43
N GLY A 410 46.79 4.33 32.47
CA GLY A 410 46.43 3.14 31.66
C GLY A 410 46.84 1.80 32.25
N MET A 411 46.91 1.66 33.58
CA MET A 411 46.98 0.34 34.23
C MET A 411 45.61 -0.33 34.13
N ILE A 412 45.52 -1.56 33.62
CA ILE A 412 44.25 -2.28 33.49
C ILE A 412 44.31 -3.57 34.31
N GLU A 413 43.26 -3.87 35.10
CA GLU A 413 43.24 -5.08 35.92
C GLU A 413 41.86 -5.74 35.94
N PHE A 414 41.80 -7.01 35.49
CA PHE A 414 40.68 -7.92 35.60
C PHE A 414 40.91 -8.82 36.83
N LYS A 415 39.95 -8.88 37.76
CA LYS A 415 40.00 -9.73 38.96
C LYS A 415 38.81 -10.68 38.96
N ASN A 416 39.09 -11.98 38.87
CA ASN A 416 38.12 -13.09 38.92
C ASN A 416 36.86 -12.82 38.07
N VAL A 417 37.04 -12.45 36.80
CA VAL A 417 35.93 -11.99 35.93
C VAL A 417 35.19 -13.16 35.29
N HIS A 418 33.87 -13.18 35.45
CA HIS A 418 32.95 -14.15 34.87
C HIS A 418 31.96 -13.45 33.93
N PHE A 419 31.55 -14.11 32.84
CA PHE A 419 30.63 -13.51 31.86
C PHE A 419 29.88 -14.55 31.00
N ARG A 420 28.65 -14.20 30.61
CA ARG A 420 27.81 -14.90 29.62
C ARG A 420 27.09 -13.89 28.73
N TYR A 421 26.84 -14.22 27.47
CA TYR A 421 26.02 -13.37 26.59
C TYR A 421 24.53 -13.50 26.93
N PRO A 422 23.75 -12.40 26.97
CA PRO A 422 22.30 -12.45 27.26
C PRO A 422 21.50 -13.35 26.32
N SER A 423 21.91 -13.45 25.05
CA SER A 423 21.28 -14.31 24.03
C SER A 423 21.60 -15.81 24.17
N ARG A 424 22.53 -16.20 25.05
CA ARG A 424 22.96 -17.60 25.29
C ARG A 424 23.35 -17.80 26.76
N LYS A 425 22.38 -17.62 27.67
CA LYS A 425 22.59 -17.67 29.13
C LYS A 425 23.20 -18.99 29.63
N ASP A 426 22.99 -20.10 28.92
CA ASP A 426 23.52 -21.42 29.30
C ASP A 426 25.04 -21.55 29.08
N VAL A 427 25.61 -20.75 28.18
CA VAL A 427 27.02 -20.83 27.80
C VAL A 427 27.85 -19.76 28.51
N LYS A 428 28.73 -20.19 29.41
CA LYS A 428 29.65 -19.30 30.11
C LYS A 428 30.95 -19.09 29.33
N VAL A 429 31.28 -17.83 29.07
CA VAL A 429 32.39 -17.41 28.17
C VAL A 429 33.65 -17.10 28.95
N LEU A 430 33.53 -16.42 30.10
CA LEU A 430 34.64 -16.18 31.02
C LEU A 430 34.36 -16.89 32.35
N ASN A 431 35.37 -17.60 32.86
CA ASN A 431 35.31 -18.45 34.06
C ASN A 431 36.35 -18.02 35.10
N GLY A 432 36.34 -16.75 35.52
CA GLY A 432 37.25 -16.24 36.55
C GLY A 432 38.58 -15.72 35.98
N LEU A 433 38.51 -14.92 34.92
CA LEU A 433 39.68 -14.30 34.30
C LEU A 433 40.37 -13.35 35.29
N ASN A 434 41.67 -13.57 35.50
CA ASN A 434 42.56 -12.69 36.24
C ASN A 434 43.67 -12.22 35.29
N LEU A 435 43.85 -10.91 35.13
CA LEU A 435 44.81 -10.31 34.20
C LEU A 435 45.19 -8.90 34.66
N THR A 436 46.48 -8.60 34.71
CA THR A 436 47.00 -7.26 35.00
C THR A 436 47.86 -6.79 33.82
N ILE A 437 47.64 -5.55 33.38
CA ILE A 437 48.35 -4.88 32.29
C ILE A 437 48.91 -3.57 32.85
N TYR A 438 50.21 -3.37 32.74
CA TYR A 438 50.87 -2.17 33.27
C TYR A 438 50.87 -1.01 32.27
N PRO A 439 50.94 0.26 32.74
CA PRO A 439 51.08 1.44 31.88
C PRO A 439 52.19 1.29 30.82
N GLY A 440 51.86 1.57 29.57
CA GLY A 440 52.79 1.46 28.43
C GLY A 440 53.12 0.04 27.97
N GLN A 441 52.52 -0.99 28.58
CA GLN A 441 52.73 -2.39 28.18
C GLN A 441 51.78 -2.82 27.06
N THR A 442 52.33 -3.27 25.93
CA THR A 442 51.56 -3.97 24.89
C THR A 442 51.31 -5.42 25.30
N VAL A 443 50.05 -5.86 25.35
CA VAL A 443 49.65 -7.23 25.73
C VAL A 443 48.84 -7.87 24.60
N ALA A 444 49.15 -9.13 24.28
CA ALA A 444 48.46 -9.92 23.28
C ALA A 444 47.65 -11.05 23.93
N LEU A 445 46.33 -11.05 23.72
CA LEU A 445 45.45 -12.12 24.19
C LEU A 445 45.34 -13.22 23.13
N VAL A 446 45.90 -14.40 23.42
CA VAL A 446 45.91 -15.57 22.53
C VAL A 446 45.03 -16.71 23.06
N GLY A 447 44.45 -17.50 22.17
CA GLY A 447 43.59 -18.63 22.50
C GLY A 447 42.63 -19.01 21.37
N HIS A 448 41.90 -20.12 21.51
CA HIS A 448 40.97 -20.63 20.48
C HIS A 448 39.79 -19.68 20.20
N SER A 449 39.06 -19.89 19.11
CA SER A 449 37.83 -19.12 18.84
C SER A 449 36.80 -19.35 19.97
N GLY A 450 36.06 -18.30 20.33
CA GLY A 450 35.10 -18.35 21.44
C GLY A 450 35.68 -18.23 22.85
N CYS A 451 37.01 -18.26 23.06
CA CYS A 451 37.63 -18.19 24.40
C CYS A 451 37.56 -16.81 25.11
N GLY A 452 36.67 -15.92 24.69
CA GLY A 452 36.45 -14.63 25.35
C GLY A 452 37.31 -13.43 24.92
N LYS A 453 38.30 -13.56 24.02
CA LYS A 453 39.21 -12.43 23.62
C LYS A 453 38.50 -11.10 23.32
N SER A 454 37.62 -11.08 22.31
CA SER A 454 36.85 -9.88 21.94
C SER A 454 35.84 -9.46 23.02
N THR A 455 35.40 -10.43 23.84
CA THR A 455 34.52 -10.20 24.99
C THR A 455 35.26 -9.40 26.07
N SER A 456 36.53 -9.69 26.35
CA SER A 456 37.35 -8.90 27.29
C SER A 456 37.49 -7.44 26.85
N VAL A 457 37.61 -7.18 25.55
CA VAL A 457 37.62 -5.81 24.99
C VAL A 457 36.24 -5.15 25.14
N GLY A 458 35.15 -5.87 24.86
CA GLY A 458 33.79 -5.39 25.06
C GLY A 458 33.44 -5.09 26.52
N LEU A 459 33.98 -5.86 27.47
CA LEU A 459 33.83 -5.62 28.91
C LEU A 459 34.65 -4.41 29.38
N LEU A 460 35.90 -4.26 28.91
CA LEU A 460 36.75 -3.10 29.21
C LEU A 460 36.13 -1.78 28.75
N THR A 461 35.44 -1.80 27.61
CA THR A 461 34.81 -0.64 26.97
C THR A 461 33.34 -0.44 27.36
N ARG A 462 32.86 -1.28 28.30
CA ARG A 462 31.49 -1.30 28.81
C ARG A 462 30.44 -1.31 27.69
N LEU A 463 30.65 -2.20 26.71
CA LEU A 463 29.62 -2.68 25.77
C LEU A 463 28.80 -3.82 26.37
N TYR A 464 29.35 -4.50 27.38
CA TYR A 464 28.71 -5.50 28.22
C TYR A 464 29.18 -5.30 29.67
N GLU A 465 28.44 -5.80 30.65
CA GLU A 465 28.87 -5.87 32.06
C GLU A 465 29.19 -7.31 32.49
N ALA A 466 30.05 -7.48 33.50
CA ALA A 466 30.48 -8.79 33.98
C ALA A 466 29.48 -9.42 34.96
N GLU A 467 29.29 -10.75 34.89
CA GLU A 467 28.44 -11.54 35.81
C GLU A 467 28.99 -11.49 37.25
N SER A 468 30.31 -11.50 37.40
CA SER A 468 31.02 -11.26 38.66
C SER A 468 32.49 -10.93 38.40
N GLY A 469 33.18 -10.40 39.41
CA GLY A 469 34.56 -9.91 39.32
C GLY A 469 34.65 -8.38 39.27
N LEU A 470 35.86 -7.89 39.07
CA LEU A 470 36.21 -6.46 38.98
C LEU A 470 37.00 -6.22 37.70
N ILE A 471 36.73 -5.12 36.99
CA ILE A 471 37.58 -4.64 35.88
C ILE A 471 37.91 -3.21 36.20
N THR A 472 39.18 -2.88 36.31
CA THR A 472 39.63 -1.53 36.70
C THR A 472 40.58 -0.90 35.69
N ILE A 473 40.53 0.43 35.60
CA ILE A 473 41.51 1.28 34.92
C ILE A 473 42.09 2.22 35.98
N ASP A 474 43.42 2.21 36.13
CA ASP A 474 44.18 2.93 37.16
C ASP A 474 43.66 2.71 38.60
N GLY A 475 43.12 1.52 38.87
CA GLY A 475 42.56 1.11 40.15
C GLY A 475 41.08 1.46 40.37
N MET A 476 40.46 2.23 39.47
CA MET A 476 39.03 2.56 39.50
C MET A 476 38.22 1.59 38.64
N ASP A 477 37.07 1.10 39.13
CA ASP A 477 36.24 0.15 38.36
C ASP A 477 35.62 0.82 37.13
N VAL A 478 35.60 0.13 35.98
CA VAL A 478 34.98 0.63 34.73
C VAL A 478 33.49 0.93 34.87
N ARG A 479 32.83 0.38 35.90
CA ARG A 479 31.45 0.70 36.28
C ARG A 479 31.31 2.05 36.99
N GLU A 480 32.36 2.48 37.69
CA GLU A 480 32.44 3.76 38.40
C GLU A 480 32.87 4.92 37.50
N ILE A 481 33.51 4.65 36.36
CA ILE A 481 33.94 5.67 35.39
C ILE A 481 32.74 6.14 34.55
N ASN A 482 32.65 7.45 34.30
CA ASN A 482 31.66 7.98 33.36
C ASN A 482 31.87 7.41 31.96
N ILE A 483 30.81 6.90 31.32
CA ILE A 483 30.99 6.11 30.10
C ILE A 483 31.40 6.91 28.86
N GLN A 484 31.02 8.19 28.76
CA GLN A 484 31.51 9.05 27.68
C GLN A 484 33.00 9.31 27.86
N ASN A 485 33.44 9.60 29.09
CA ASN A 485 34.86 9.73 29.45
C ASN A 485 35.64 8.43 29.17
N LEU A 486 35.11 7.26 29.57
CA LEU A 486 35.71 5.94 29.31
C LEU A 486 35.91 5.69 27.81
N ARG A 487 34.88 5.91 27.00
CA ARG A 487 34.93 5.68 25.54
C ARG A 487 35.69 6.76 24.77
N HIS A 488 35.95 7.91 25.39
CA HIS A 488 36.86 8.94 24.86
C HIS A 488 38.33 8.63 25.17
N ILE A 489 38.61 7.96 26.29
CA ILE A 489 39.96 7.49 26.66
C ILE A 489 40.35 6.22 25.89
N VAL A 490 39.40 5.30 25.66
CA VAL A 490 39.67 3.97 25.07
C VAL A 490 39.23 3.92 23.60
N GLY A 491 40.20 4.05 22.68
CA GLY A 491 39.99 3.79 21.26
C GLY A 491 39.82 2.29 20.94
N ILE A 492 38.93 1.95 20.01
CA ILE A 492 38.64 0.57 19.58
C ILE A 492 38.73 0.47 18.06
N VAL A 493 39.53 -0.47 17.56
CA VAL A 493 39.50 -0.90 16.16
C VAL A 493 38.82 -2.26 16.07
N GLN A 494 37.64 -2.31 15.44
CA GLN A 494 36.88 -3.55 15.27
C GLN A 494 37.52 -4.46 14.21
N GLN A 495 37.26 -5.77 14.32
CA GLN A 495 37.75 -6.78 13.37
C GLN A 495 37.20 -6.55 11.96
N GLU A 496 35.91 -6.22 11.85
CA GLU A 496 35.27 -5.83 10.60
C GLU A 496 34.84 -4.34 10.71
N PRO A 497 35.62 -3.41 10.16
CA PRO A 497 35.38 -1.98 10.32
C PRO A 497 34.20 -1.50 9.47
N THR A 498 33.13 -1.07 10.13
CA THR A 498 32.01 -0.39 9.47
C THR A 498 32.36 1.08 9.15
N LEU A 499 32.06 1.47 7.90
CA LEU A 499 32.09 2.85 7.42
C LEU A 499 30.67 3.23 6.99
N PHE A 500 30.28 4.46 7.27
CA PHE A 500 28.99 5.03 6.95
C PHE A 500 28.93 5.47 5.48
N ASN A 501 27.73 5.54 4.91
CA ASN A 501 27.49 5.95 3.53
C ASN A 501 27.63 7.49 3.36
N ASP A 502 28.87 7.96 3.52
CA ASP A 502 29.28 9.36 3.47
C ASP A 502 30.70 9.44 2.87
N THR A 503 31.31 10.62 2.89
CA THR A 503 32.71 10.86 2.51
C THR A 503 33.70 10.20 3.48
N ILE A 504 34.96 10.10 3.06
CA ILE A 504 36.06 9.66 3.94
C ILE A 504 36.31 10.68 5.05
N ALA A 505 36.15 11.97 4.78
CA ALA A 505 36.26 13.04 5.79
C ALA A 505 35.23 12.88 6.92
N GLU A 506 33.94 12.76 6.60
CA GLU A 506 32.88 12.61 7.61
C GLU A 506 33.00 11.29 8.40
N ASN A 507 33.43 10.22 7.73
CA ASN A 507 33.73 8.95 8.40
C ASN A 507 34.84 9.06 9.46
N ILE A 508 35.77 10.02 9.34
CA ILE A 508 36.80 10.29 10.36
C ILE A 508 36.28 11.28 11.41
N ARG A 509 35.54 12.32 10.99
CA ARG A 509 34.96 13.34 11.89
C ARG A 509 33.99 12.77 12.92
N ILE A 510 33.41 11.58 12.71
CA ILE A 510 32.50 10.97 13.68
C ILE A 510 33.13 10.71 15.07
N SER A 511 34.45 10.49 15.18
CA SER A 511 35.13 10.35 16.48
C SER A 511 35.57 11.69 17.08
N ASN A 512 35.81 12.71 16.24
CA ASN A 512 36.10 14.07 16.66
C ASN A 512 35.56 15.10 15.64
N PRO A 513 34.35 15.66 15.85
CA PRO A 513 33.73 16.60 14.91
C PRO A 513 34.50 17.91 14.72
N GLN A 514 35.43 18.23 15.64
CA GLN A 514 36.23 19.46 15.63
C GLN A 514 37.64 19.24 15.05
N ILE A 515 37.93 18.08 14.45
CA ILE A 515 39.24 17.80 13.85
C ILE A 515 39.50 18.71 12.64
N THR A 516 40.62 19.45 12.68
CA THR A 516 41.06 20.28 11.55
C THR A 516 41.56 19.40 10.41
N GLU A 517 41.45 19.89 9.17
CA GLU A 517 41.87 19.13 7.98
C GLU A 517 43.36 18.75 8.02
N GLN A 518 44.22 19.65 8.50
CA GLN A 518 45.65 19.37 8.72
C GLN A 518 45.85 18.20 9.70
N ARG A 519 45.13 18.19 10.83
CA ARG A 519 45.22 17.11 11.82
C ARG A 519 44.64 15.79 11.31
N MET A 520 43.57 15.85 10.52
CA MET A 520 42.99 14.69 9.82
C MET A 520 44.02 14.07 8.85
N ILE A 521 44.75 14.89 8.09
CA ILE A 521 45.82 14.44 7.20
C ILE A 521 46.97 13.80 8.00
N GLU A 522 47.36 14.35 9.14
CA GLU A 522 48.38 13.77 10.02
C GLU A 522 47.99 12.37 10.52
N VAL A 523 46.79 12.21 11.10
CA VAL A 523 46.37 10.89 11.62
C VAL A 523 46.19 9.87 10.49
N CYS A 524 45.71 10.29 9.31
CA CYS A 524 45.69 9.43 8.13
C CYS A 524 47.09 9.07 7.62
N LYS A 525 48.12 9.89 7.81
CA LYS A 525 49.52 9.51 7.52
C LYS A 525 50.02 8.49 8.53
N MET A 526 49.75 8.69 9.82
CA MET A 526 50.12 7.75 10.90
C MET A 526 49.47 6.37 10.70
N ALA A 527 48.22 6.31 10.24
CA ALA A 527 47.50 5.08 9.92
C ALA A 527 47.85 4.48 8.54
N ASN A 528 48.81 5.06 7.81
CA ASN A 528 49.14 4.71 6.41
C ASN A 528 47.93 4.72 5.44
N ALA A 529 46.97 5.60 5.70
CA ALA A 529 45.77 5.78 4.89
C ALA A 529 45.92 6.87 3.82
N HIS A 530 46.69 7.92 4.12
CA HIS A 530 46.75 9.15 3.31
C HIS A 530 47.11 8.90 1.83
N GLU A 531 48.13 8.08 1.54
CA GLU A 531 48.59 7.85 0.15
C GLU A 531 47.51 7.24 -0.73
N PHE A 532 46.79 6.22 -0.23
CA PHE A 532 45.72 5.61 -1.02
C PHE A 532 44.49 6.52 -1.12
N ILE A 533 44.21 7.33 -0.08
CA ILE A 533 43.13 8.32 -0.12
C ILE A 533 43.42 9.36 -1.19
N GLN A 534 44.65 9.90 -1.26
CA GLN A 534 45.04 10.87 -2.30
C GLN A 534 44.89 10.31 -3.72
N ASN A 535 45.12 9.01 -3.92
CA ASN A 535 44.95 8.33 -5.22
C ASN A 535 43.46 8.09 -5.61
N LEU A 536 42.48 8.42 -4.76
CA LEU A 536 41.06 8.38 -5.11
C LEU A 536 40.63 9.64 -5.88
N PRO A 537 39.62 9.57 -6.79
CA PRO A 537 39.26 10.67 -7.69
C PRO A 537 38.85 11.99 -7.01
N LYS A 538 38.40 11.94 -5.75
CA LYS A 538 38.02 13.11 -4.94
C LYS A 538 38.78 13.19 -3.62
N SER A 539 39.86 12.42 -3.48
CA SER A 539 40.61 12.28 -2.22
C SER A 539 39.71 12.05 -1.00
N TYR A 540 39.69 12.95 -0.01
CA TYR A 540 38.88 12.84 1.21
C TYR A 540 37.37 13.00 0.99
N ASP A 541 36.95 13.68 -0.09
CA ASP A 541 35.54 13.89 -0.45
C ASP A 541 34.97 12.73 -1.29
N THR A 542 35.68 11.60 -1.34
CA THR A 542 35.21 10.38 -2.02
C THR A 542 34.09 9.74 -1.20
N LEU A 543 32.88 9.71 -1.76
CA LEU A 543 31.73 9.00 -1.20
C LEU A 543 31.98 7.50 -1.18
N ILE A 544 31.84 6.89 0.00
CA ILE A 544 32.21 5.50 0.27
C ILE A 544 31.14 4.51 -0.22
N GLY A 545 29.88 4.95 -0.31
CA GLY A 545 28.74 4.14 -0.72
C GLY A 545 28.25 3.22 0.40
N ASP A 546 27.07 2.62 0.19
CA ASP A 546 26.46 1.75 1.19
C ASP A 546 27.37 0.54 1.51
N GLY A 547 27.56 0.25 2.80
CA GLY A 547 28.53 -0.73 3.31
C GLY A 547 30.01 -0.51 2.92
N GLY A 548 30.37 0.62 2.32
CA GLY A 548 31.72 0.93 1.83
C GLY A 548 32.25 0.02 0.74
N VAL A 549 31.37 -0.42 -0.14
CA VAL A 549 31.59 -1.42 -1.19
C VAL A 549 32.74 -1.10 -2.17
N GLN A 550 33.19 0.17 -2.25
CA GLN A 550 34.27 0.62 -3.14
C GLN A 550 35.69 0.48 -2.56
N LEU A 551 35.84 0.21 -1.26
CA LEU A 551 37.15 0.11 -0.60
C LEU A 551 37.49 -1.33 -0.21
N SER A 552 38.76 -1.72 -0.39
CA SER A 552 39.27 -3.00 0.10
C SER A 552 39.24 -3.08 1.64
N GLY A 553 39.17 -4.29 2.20
CA GLY A 553 39.13 -4.48 3.66
C GLY A 553 40.29 -3.79 4.39
N GLY A 554 41.51 -3.89 3.86
CA GLY A 554 42.68 -3.21 4.41
C GLY A 554 42.60 -1.67 4.33
N GLN A 555 41.98 -1.10 3.30
CA GLN A 555 41.72 0.34 3.22
C GLN A 555 40.68 0.78 4.27
N LYS A 556 39.58 0.03 4.41
CA LYS A 556 38.58 0.29 5.47
C LYS A 556 39.22 0.24 6.86
N GLN A 557 40.08 -0.74 7.10
CA GLN A 557 40.76 -0.91 8.38
C GLN A 557 41.75 0.21 8.66
N ARG A 558 42.49 0.71 7.66
CA ARG A 558 43.34 1.89 7.83
C ARG A 558 42.55 3.18 8.09
N ILE A 559 41.37 3.36 7.49
CA ILE A 559 40.46 4.47 7.84
C ILE A 559 39.96 4.31 9.29
N ALA A 560 39.58 3.10 9.70
CA ALA A 560 39.13 2.80 11.06
C ALA A 560 40.26 2.79 12.12
N ILE A 561 41.54 2.88 11.73
CA ILE A 561 42.70 3.14 12.59
C ILE A 561 42.99 4.65 12.69
N ALA A 562 42.63 5.43 11.67
CA ALA A 562 42.76 6.89 11.66
C ALA A 562 41.60 7.60 12.40
N ARG A 563 40.45 6.94 12.48
CA ARG A 563 39.23 7.33 13.21
C ARG A 563 39.34 6.97 14.69
#